data_AF-A0A8S9X398-F1
#
_entry.id   AF-A0A8S9X398-F1
#
_cell.length_a   1.000
_cell.length_b   1.000
_cell.length_c   1.000
_cell.angle_alpha   90.00
_cell.angle_beta   90.00
_cell.angle_gamma   90.00
#
_symmetry.space_group_name_H-M   'P 1'
#
loop_
_entity.id
_entity.type
_entity.pdbx_description
1 polymer ?
#
loop_
_entity_poly.entity_id
_entity_poly.type
_entity_poly.pdbx_seq_one_letter_code
_entity_poly.pdbx_strand_id
1 'polypeptide(L)'
;MIKGYFVERIARKFNSLDYRVYVSEMAHGGGTSSRRHDASLSSSRGFVETDWEAKEAMRQRELEEARARAAQMEKTMRWWSDCTANWREKWSKVRNERNKAREEAKMLRSKLDSALKDVGTYKREKLELESHNEQMRKELERIHLLLLKHAGQWDNQLLEALDNAESDRDTSLLPDREEGDHSPEDYDRNPEKDSGVDDMSQAGAMSKNGDEQRDGTIDTVSTVMCGDIDSWTGENEEAYCSIKSSKKDTMEEDMEMMYQKLSMLQLRLEEATKTLQIEREEKVTFHKNVERAESDLAECRQRCEELRASRQEAVRELLQLQDQHQDTIALIRADLLDEASSREGMDRRLADLRAQLERLQAENAAEWGKRERLETEKLALERENKKVRAELRDIQERMERRGRPVTTTDNDLRHLQQELSDKTKELTDIKHSHNKLKKVLADKTTELAHTMRRAEQYEAEVKRLRNRVEELKRELAVAEDEVDSASNNIRKLQRTNDELQEQVESLQVQLQHLQTRMRSSVGARRSPSLHQEEEQSDEDTY
;
A
#
# COMPACT_ATOMS: atom_id res chain seq x y z
N MET A 1 -38.58 33.91 -6.72
CA MET A 1 -38.60 35.39 -6.69
C MET A 1 -37.58 36.04 -7.64
N ILE A 2 -36.30 35.64 -7.66
CA ILE A 2 -35.25 36.32 -8.48
C ILE A 2 -35.45 36.20 -10.00
N LYS A 3 -36.02 35.08 -10.50
CA LYS A 3 -36.30 34.89 -11.94
C LYS A 3 -37.36 35.87 -12.49
N GLY A 4 -38.37 36.23 -11.70
CA GLY A 4 -39.44 37.14 -12.13
C GLY A 4 -38.95 38.58 -12.26
N TYR A 5 -38.22 39.06 -11.25
CA TYR A 5 -37.68 40.43 -11.21
C TYR A 5 -36.72 40.76 -12.37
N PHE A 6 -35.98 39.77 -12.86
CA PHE A 6 -34.99 40.00 -13.92
C PHE A 6 -35.62 39.98 -15.32
N VAL A 7 -36.58 39.07 -15.57
CA VAL A 7 -37.33 39.03 -16.82
C VAL A 7 -38.14 40.31 -17.00
N GLU A 8 -38.74 40.82 -15.92
CA GLU A 8 -39.52 42.06 -15.92
C GLU A 8 -38.63 43.30 -16.18
N ARG A 9 -37.39 43.30 -15.65
CA ARG A 9 -36.43 44.40 -15.87
C ARG A 9 -35.84 44.39 -17.29
N ILE A 10 -35.68 43.22 -17.91
CA ILE A 10 -35.27 43.08 -19.30
C ILE A 10 -36.41 43.52 -20.24
N ALA A 11 -37.65 43.09 -19.98
CA ALA A 11 -38.82 43.48 -20.77
C ALA A 11 -39.05 45.01 -20.75
N ARG A 12 -38.88 45.67 -19.60
CA ARG A 12 -38.98 47.15 -19.51
C ARG A 12 -37.88 47.86 -20.31
N LYS A 13 -36.69 47.27 -20.40
CA LYS A 13 -35.57 47.84 -21.17
C LYS A 13 -35.80 47.68 -22.68
N PHE A 14 -36.48 46.61 -23.09
CA PHE A 14 -36.86 46.35 -24.48
C PHE A 14 -37.92 47.36 -24.98
N ASN A 15 -39.01 47.55 -24.21
CA ASN A 15 -40.04 48.56 -24.54
C ASN A 15 -39.48 49.99 -24.59
N SER A 16 -38.47 50.31 -23.78
CA SER A 16 -37.83 51.63 -23.80
C SER A 16 -36.92 51.85 -25.01
N LEU A 17 -36.37 50.79 -25.62
CA LEU A 17 -35.49 50.88 -26.79
C LEU A 17 -36.32 50.97 -28.07
N ASP A 18 -37.38 50.17 -28.21
CA ASP A 18 -38.31 50.24 -29.34
C ASP A 18 -38.99 51.61 -29.41
N TYR A 19 -39.45 52.17 -28.28
CA TYR A 19 -40.06 53.50 -28.25
C TYR A 19 -39.09 54.61 -28.71
N ARG A 20 -37.79 54.42 -28.47
CA ARG A 20 -36.76 55.41 -28.81
C ARG A 20 -36.35 55.34 -30.28
N VAL A 21 -36.37 54.14 -30.87
CA VAL A 21 -36.15 53.92 -32.30
C VAL A 21 -37.35 54.44 -33.10
N TYR A 22 -38.58 54.14 -32.66
CA TYR A 22 -39.82 54.58 -33.31
C TYR A 22 -39.97 56.12 -33.34
N VAL A 23 -39.59 56.81 -32.26
CA VAL A 23 -39.63 58.29 -32.19
C VAL A 23 -38.53 58.95 -33.05
N SER A 24 -37.38 58.30 -33.24
CA SER A 24 -36.30 58.84 -34.06
C SER A 24 -36.61 58.76 -35.56
N GLU A 25 -37.36 57.75 -35.99
CA GLU A 25 -37.75 57.52 -37.38
C GLU A 25 -38.85 58.49 -37.85
N MET A 26 -39.75 58.91 -36.95
CA MET A 26 -40.76 59.94 -37.26
C MET A 26 -40.20 61.37 -37.35
N ALA A 27 -39.03 61.65 -36.77
CA ALA A 27 -38.44 63.00 -36.76
C ALA A 27 -37.77 63.41 -38.10
N HIS A 28 -37.60 62.48 -39.04
CA HIS A 28 -36.83 62.71 -40.28
C HIS A 28 -37.70 62.73 -41.57
N GLY A 29 -39.03 62.65 -41.44
CA GLY A 29 -39.98 62.69 -42.56
C GLY A 29 -40.57 64.07 -42.85
N GLY A 30 -39.75 65.11 -42.97
CA GLY A 30 -40.18 66.47 -43.33
C GLY A 30 -40.01 66.73 -44.82
N GLY A 31 -41.04 66.46 -45.63
CA GLY A 31 -41.02 66.67 -47.08
C GLY A 31 -40.97 68.14 -47.48
N THR A 32 -40.03 68.51 -48.35
CA THR A 32 -40.05 69.77 -49.10
C THR A 32 -40.46 69.50 -50.54
N SER A 33 -41.75 69.70 -50.82
CA SER A 33 -42.31 69.80 -52.16
C SER A 33 -41.99 71.18 -52.74
N SER A 34 -41.30 71.24 -53.88
CA SER A 34 -41.19 72.46 -54.69
C SER A 34 -41.43 72.13 -56.16
N ARG A 35 -42.64 72.44 -56.62
CA ARG A 35 -42.98 72.57 -58.05
C ARG A 35 -42.66 73.99 -58.50
N ARG A 36 -41.86 74.17 -59.56
CA ARG A 36 -42.06 75.23 -60.57
C ARG A 36 -41.57 74.81 -61.97
N HIS A 37 -42.52 74.88 -62.91
CA HIS A 37 -42.50 75.12 -64.37
C HIS A 37 -41.23 74.98 -65.23
N ASP A 38 -41.29 73.99 -66.13
CA ASP A 38 -41.37 74.09 -67.60
C ASP A 38 -40.49 75.08 -68.37
N ALA A 39 -39.53 74.55 -69.16
CA ALA A 39 -39.17 75.08 -70.48
C ALA A 39 -38.39 74.04 -71.33
N SER A 40 -38.90 73.85 -72.54
CA SER A 40 -38.24 73.42 -73.80
C SER A 40 -37.66 72.00 -73.91
N LEU A 41 -38.49 71.16 -74.55
CA LEU A 41 -38.20 70.22 -75.63
C LEU A 41 -36.79 70.32 -76.25
N SER A 42 -35.97 69.26 -76.07
CA SER A 42 -35.10 68.61 -77.08
C SER A 42 -33.90 67.89 -76.42
N SER A 43 -34.16 66.87 -75.60
CA SER A 43 -33.12 65.91 -75.12
C SER A 43 -33.70 64.60 -74.56
N SER A 44 -34.83 64.14 -75.09
CA SER A 44 -35.62 63.05 -74.48
C SER A 44 -35.07 61.63 -74.67
N ARG A 45 -33.81 61.45 -75.09
CA ARG A 45 -33.16 60.12 -75.09
C ARG A 45 -32.04 59.97 -74.06
N GLY A 46 -31.20 60.99 -73.84
CA GLY A 46 -30.14 60.93 -72.81
C GLY A 46 -30.58 61.31 -71.39
N PHE A 47 -31.64 62.11 -71.26
CA PHE A 47 -32.14 62.58 -69.95
C PHE A 47 -32.98 61.52 -69.20
N VAL A 48 -33.68 60.66 -69.94
CA VAL A 48 -34.50 59.59 -69.34
C VAL A 48 -33.62 58.45 -68.80
N GLU A 49 -32.50 58.19 -69.46
CA GLU A 49 -31.51 57.17 -69.05
C GLU A 49 -30.75 57.62 -67.79
N THR A 50 -30.37 58.90 -67.71
CA THR A 50 -29.72 59.48 -66.52
C THR A 50 -30.65 59.62 -65.31
N ASP A 51 -31.94 59.94 -65.49
CA ASP A 51 -32.92 59.97 -64.38
C ASP A 51 -33.29 58.56 -63.90
N TRP A 52 -33.27 57.57 -64.79
CA TRP A 52 -33.41 56.15 -64.45
C TRP A 52 -32.18 55.63 -63.68
N GLU A 53 -30.97 55.94 -64.14
CA GLU A 53 -29.71 55.62 -63.45
C GLU A 53 -29.63 56.26 -62.05
N ALA A 54 -30.09 57.50 -61.89
CA ALA A 54 -30.13 58.18 -60.60
C ALA A 54 -31.13 57.52 -59.62
N LYS A 55 -32.31 57.12 -60.11
CA LYS A 55 -33.31 56.40 -59.32
C LYS A 55 -32.85 55.00 -58.95
N GLU A 56 -32.15 54.32 -59.86
CA GLU A 56 -31.57 53.01 -59.60
C GLU A 56 -30.41 53.09 -58.60
N ALA A 57 -29.56 54.11 -58.70
CA ALA A 57 -28.52 54.39 -57.70
C ALA A 57 -29.10 54.70 -56.31
N MET A 58 -30.23 55.42 -56.24
CA MET A 58 -30.94 55.66 -54.98
C MET A 58 -31.53 54.36 -54.40
N ARG A 59 -32.19 53.52 -55.20
CA ARG A 59 -32.66 52.20 -54.76
C ARG A 59 -31.50 51.31 -54.29
N GLN A 60 -30.37 51.34 -54.99
CA GLN A 60 -29.19 50.56 -54.61
C GLN A 60 -28.67 51.00 -53.24
N ARG A 61 -28.61 52.32 -52.99
CA ARG A 61 -28.25 52.86 -51.67
C ARG A 61 -29.25 52.50 -50.58
N GLU A 62 -30.55 52.56 -50.85
CA GLU A 62 -31.59 52.14 -49.91
C GLU A 62 -31.49 50.64 -49.58
N LEU A 63 -31.21 49.81 -50.58
CA LEU A 63 -30.97 48.37 -50.39
C LEU A 63 -29.69 48.09 -49.61
N GLU A 64 -28.62 48.84 -49.87
CA GLU A 64 -27.37 48.76 -49.12
C GLU A 64 -27.58 49.19 -47.66
N GLU A 65 -28.36 50.24 -47.41
CA GLU A 65 -28.70 50.70 -46.06
C GLU A 65 -29.57 49.69 -45.32
N ALA A 66 -30.57 49.10 -45.99
CA ALA A 66 -31.38 48.02 -45.43
C ALA A 66 -30.54 46.78 -45.09
N ARG A 67 -29.60 46.39 -45.97
CA ARG A 67 -28.64 45.29 -45.72
C ARG A 67 -27.72 45.61 -44.54
N ALA A 68 -27.25 46.85 -44.42
CA ALA A 68 -26.42 47.28 -43.30
C ALA A 68 -27.19 47.23 -41.97
N ARG A 69 -28.45 47.67 -41.94
CA ARG A 69 -29.33 47.57 -40.76
C ARG A 69 -29.59 46.10 -40.39
N ALA A 70 -29.89 45.24 -41.37
CA ALA A 70 -30.09 43.81 -41.15
C ALA A 70 -28.82 43.14 -40.57
N ALA A 71 -27.64 43.44 -41.12
CA ALA A 71 -26.37 42.91 -40.60
C ALA A 71 -26.09 43.37 -39.15
N GLN A 72 -26.47 44.60 -38.80
CA GLN A 72 -26.35 45.09 -37.43
C GLN A 72 -27.33 44.40 -36.46
N MET A 73 -28.57 44.14 -36.91
CA MET A 73 -29.54 43.35 -36.16
C MET A 73 -29.05 41.91 -35.94
N GLU A 74 -28.46 41.28 -36.95
CA GLU A 74 -27.87 39.94 -36.84
C GLU A 74 -26.75 39.89 -35.81
N LYS A 75 -25.83 40.87 -35.82
CA LYS A 75 -24.77 40.98 -34.80
C LYS A 75 -25.35 41.08 -33.40
N THR A 76 -26.39 41.89 -33.24
CA THR A 76 -27.07 42.08 -31.95
C THR A 76 -27.74 40.79 -31.49
N MET A 77 -28.50 40.13 -32.37
CA MET A 77 -29.14 38.84 -32.10
C MET A 77 -28.12 37.75 -31.72
N ARG A 78 -26.99 37.70 -32.43
CA ARG A 78 -25.92 36.74 -32.16
C ARG A 78 -25.29 36.98 -30.79
N TRP A 79 -25.02 38.24 -30.45
CA TRP A 79 -24.53 38.63 -29.13
C TRP A 79 -25.49 38.21 -28.00
N TRP A 80 -26.81 38.42 -28.17
CA TRP A 80 -27.81 37.97 -27.20
C TRP A 80 -27.88 36.45 -27.06
N SER A 81 -27.74 35.72 -28.18
CA SER A 81 -27.67 34.26 -28.20
C SER A 81 -26.45 33.77 -27.42
N ASP A 82 -25.27 34.32 -27.69
CA ASP A 82 -24.02 33.96 -27.01
C ASP A 82 -24.07 34.28 -25.52
N CYS A 83 -24.64 35.43 -25.14
CA CYS A 83 -24.86 35.78 -23.73
C CYS A 83 -25.79 34.76 -23.04
N THR A 84 -26.86 34.35 -23.70
CA THR A 84 -27.80 33.37 -23.17
C THR A 84 -27.17 31.98 -23.05
N ALA A 85 -26.38 31.57 -24.04
CA ALA A 85 -25.64 30.31 -24.03
C ALA A 85 -24.61 30.28 -22.90
N ASN A 86 -23.78 31.32 -22.78
CA ASN A 86 -22.76 31.44 -21.73
C ASN A 86 -23.38 31.39 -20.32
N TRP A 87 -24.50 32.09 -20.12
CA TRP A 87 -25.19 32.05 -18.83
C TRP A 87 -25.79 30.67 -18.53
N ARG A 88 -26.43 30.02 -19.51
CA ARG A 88 -26.95 28.65 -19.35
C ARG A 88 -25.84 27.67 -18.99
N GLU A 89 -24.70 27.78 -19.66
CA GLU A 89 -23.53 26.94 -19.40
C GLU A 89 -23.01 27.14 -17.97
N LYS A 90 -22.77 28.39 -17.55
CA LYS A 90 -22.34 28.72 -16.18
C LYS A 90 -23.30 28.20 -15.13
N TRP A 91 -24.60 28.40 -15.33
CA TRP A 91 -25.61 27.88 -14.41
C TRP A 91 -25.68 26.35 -14.40
N SER A 92 -25.43 25.70 -15.54
CA SER A 92 -25.35 24.25 -15.60
C SER A 92 -24.15 23.73 -14.83
N LYS A 93 -22.97 24.35 -15.01
CA LYS A 93 -21.74 24.03 -14.27
C LYS A 93 -21.95 24.14 -12.76
N VAL A 94 -22.39 25.29 -12.27
CA VAL A 94 -22.66 25.50 -10.82
C VAL A 94 -23.70 24.51 -10.29
N ARG A 95 -24.75 24.21 -11.06
CA ARG A 95 -25.77 23.23 -10.66
C ARG A 95 -25.19 21.82 -10.56
N ASN A 96 -24.36 21.42 -11.52
CA ASN A 96 -23.74 20.10 -11.57
C ASN A 96 -22.72 19.94 -10.45
N GLU A 97 -21.88 20.93 -10.19
CA GLU A 97 -20.93 20.92 -9.06
C GLU A 97 -21.66 20.81 -7.72
N ARG A 98 -22.72 21.60 -7.51
CA ARG A 98 -23.55 21.51 -6.31
C ARG A 98 -24.21 20.12 -6.17
N ASN A 99 -24.67 19.52 -7.26
CA ASN A 99 -25.27 18.19 -7.23
C ASN A 99 -24.22 17.11 -6.92
N LYS A 100 -23.04 17.20 -7.53
CA LYS A 100 -21.90 16.32 -7.28
C LYS A 100 -21.47 16.37 -5.81
N ALA A 101 -21.32 17.57 -5.23
CA ALA A 101 -21.00 17.73 -3.81
C ALA A 101 -22.07 17.11 -2.89
N ARG A 102 -23.35 17.13 -3.29
CA ARG A 102 -24.42 16.46 -2.54
C ARG A 102 -24.34 14.93 -2.62
N GLU A 103 -24.01 14.40 -3.80
CA GLU A 103 -23.83 12.96 -4.01
C GLU A 103 -22.61 12.44 -3.25
N GLU A 104 -21.49 13.16 -3.29
CA GLU A 104 -20.28 12.87 -2.51
C GLU A 104 -20.57 12.89 -1.01
N ALA A 105 -21.28 13.90 -0.51
CA ALA A 105 -21.69 13.95 0.90
C ALA A 105 -22.62 12.77 1.28
N LYS A 106 -23.48 12.31 0.37
CA LYS A 106 -24.34 11.14 0.60
C LYS A 106 -23.50 9.85 0.64
N MET A 107 -22.54 9.70 -0.26
CA MET A 107 -21.62 8.57 -0.26
C MET A 107 -20.78 8.51 1.01
N LEU A 108 -20.20 9.63 1.44
CA LEU A 108 -19.39 9.69 2.67
C LEU A 108 -20.20 9.34 3.91
N ARG A 109 -21.45 9.79 4.02
CA ARG A 109 -22.37 9.35 5.08
C ARG A 109 -22.59 7.85 5.07
N SER A 110 -22.86 7.27 3.90
CA SER A 110 -23.05 5.81 3.78
C SER A 110 -21.79 5.02 4.15
N LYS A 111 -20.60 5.53 3.80
CA LYS A 111 -19.32 4.90 4.18
C LYS A 111 -19.09 4.98 5.69
N LEU A 112 -19.38 6.13 6.31
CA LEU A 112 -19.31 6.29 7.76
C LEU A 112 -20.25 5.32 8.47
N ASP A 113 -21.50 5.19 8.00
CA ASP A 113 -22.46 4.25 8.58
C ASP A 113 -22.01 2.79 8.46
N SER A 114 -21.31 2.42 7.38
CA SER A 114 -20.70 1.09 7.23
C SER A 114 -19.56 0.89 8.23
N ALA A 115 -18.62 1.83 8.27
CA ALA A 115 -17.47 1.75 9.18
C ALA A 115 -17.92 1.70 10.65
N LEU A 116 -18.98 2.42 11.03
CA LEU A 116 -19.55 2.34 12.37
C LEU A 116 -20.14 0.96 12.68
N LYS A 117 -20.74 0.28 11.70
CA LYS A 117 -21.21 -1.11 11.85
C LYS A 117 -20.04 -2.07 12.02
N ASP A 118 -18.98 -1.90 11.24
CA ASP A 118 -17.78 -2.74 11.30
C ASP A 118 -17.05 -2.55 12.65
N VAL A 119 -16.95 -1.31 13.15
CA VAL A 119 -16.47 -1.06 14.51
C VAL A 119 -17.35 -1.78 15.55
N GLY A 120 -18.66 -1.82 15.33
CA GLY A 120 -19.60 -2.56 16.18
C GLY A 120 -19.44 -4.08 16.10
N THR A 121 -19.04 -4.65 14.95
CA THR A 121 -18.73 -6.08 14.82
C THR A 121 -17.41 -6.40 15.51
N TYR A 122 -16.35 -5.63 15.25
CA TYR A 122 -15.05 -5.85 15.87
C TYR A 122 -15.07 -5.71 17.39
N LYS A 123 -15.88 -4.80 17.95
CA LYS A 123 -16.08 -4.70 19.40
C LYS A 123 -16.71 -5.97 19.99
N ARG A 124 -17.67 -6.59 19.28
CA ARG A 124 -18.29 -7.85 19.73
C ARG A 124 -17.31 -9.01 19.63
N GLU A 125 -16.63 -9.15 18.50
CA GLU A 125 -15.60 -10.18 18.30
C GLU A 125 -14.47 -10.07 19.34
N LYS A 126 -14.03 -8.84 19.64
CA LYS A 126 -13.06 -8.60 20.71
C LYS A 126 -13.56 -9.11 22.06
N LEU A 127 -14.78 -8.77 22.46
CA LEU A 127 -15.36 -9.23 23.73
C LEU A 127 -15.50 -10.76 23.77
N GLU A 128 -15.87 -11.38 22.64
CA GLU A 128 -15.97 -12.84 22.51
C GLU A 128 -14.58 -13.52 22.66
N LEU A 129 -13.55 -12.96 22.03
CA LEU A 129 -12.17 -13.44 22.17
C LEU A 129 -11.59 -13.23 23.56
N GLU A 130 -11.90 -12.11 24.21
CA GLU A 130 -11.55 -11.86 25.62
C GLU A 130 -12.21 -12.90 26.54
N SER A 131 -13.49 -13.21 26.30
CA SER A 131 -14.20 -14.27 27.03
C SER A 131 -13.58 -15.65 26.80
N HIS A 132 -13.20 -16.00 25.56
CA HIS A 132 -12.53 -17.26 25.27
C HIS A 132 -11.16 -17.36 25.96
N ASN A 133 -10.34 -16.30 25.90
CA ASN A 133 -9.05 -16.26 26.59
C ASN A 133 -9.20 -16.42 28.10
N GLU A 134 -10.18 -15.75 28.70
CA GLU A 134 -10.48 -15.89 30.13
C GLU A 134 -10.92 -17.31 30.48
N GLN A 135 -11.69 -17.96 29.61
CA GLN A 135 -12.09 -19.35 29.80
C GLN A 135 -10.90 -20.31 29.70
N MET A 136 -10.02 -20.12 28.72
CA MET A 136 -8.78 -20.91 28.58
C MET A 136 -7.85 -20.72 29.78
N ARG A 137 -7.72 -19.50 30.33
CA ARG A 137 -6.97 -19.27 31.56
C ARG A 137 -7.52 -20.08 32.73
N LYS A 138 -8.84 -20.08 32.92
CA LYS A 138 -9.49 -20.89 33.96
C LYS A 138 -9.29 -22.38 33.77
N GLU A 139 -9.27 -22.88 32.53
CA GLU A 139 -8.96 -24.28 32.25
C GLU A 139 -7.51 -24.62 32.54
N LEU A 140 -6.56 -23.74 32.17
CA LEU A 140 -5.15 -23.88 32.53
C LEU A 140 -4.95 -23.91 34.05
N GLU A 141 -5.63 -23.02 34.79
CA GLU A 141 -5.60 -23.02 36.26
C GLU A 141 -6.16 -24.33 36.83
N ARG A 142 -7.28 -24.85 36.31
CA ARG A 142 -7.83 -26.15 36.73
C ARG A 142 -6.87 -27.30 36.46
N ILE A 143 -6.23 -27.33 35.29
CA ILE A 143 -5.24 -28.35 34.94
C ILE A 143 -4.03 -28.24 35.87
N HIS A 144 -3.56 -27.02 36.14
CA HIS A 144 -2.46 -26.77 37.09
C HIS A 144 -2.83 -27.26 38.50
N LEU A 145 -4.01 -26.90 39.02
CA LEU A 145 -4.53 -27.40 40.30
C LEU A 145 -4.60 -28.94 40.33
N LEU A 146 -5.05 -29.57 39.25
CA LEU A 146 -5.14 -31.02 39.14
C LEU A 146 -3.74 -31.66 39.15
N LEU A 147 -2.79 -31.10 38.40
CA LEU A 147 -1.38 -31.53 38.41
C LEU A 147 -0.77 -31.41 39.80
N LEU A 148 -0.99 -30.30 40.49
CA LEU A 148 -0.49 -30.06 41.86
C LEU A 148 -1.07 -31.09 42.86
N LYS A 149 -2.36 -31.43 42.69
CA LYS A 149 -3.04 -32.47 43.47
C LYS A 149 -2.46 -33.87 43.22
N HIS A 150 -2.13 -34.20 41.97
CA HIS A 150 -1.53 -35.49 41.61
C HIS A 150 -0.05 -35.60 41.98
N ALA A 151 0.69 -34.49 42.04
CA ALA A 151 2.09 -34.46 42.44
C ALA A 151 2.31 -34.65 43.97
N GLY A 152 1.24 -34.86 44.75
CA GLY A 152 1.33 -35.02 46.21
C GLY A 152 1.72 -33.74 46.96
N GLN A 153 1.72 -32.58 46.30
CA GLN A 153 2.09 -31.28 46.89
C GLN A 153 0.91 -30.54 47.51
N TRP A 154 -0.27 -31.16 47.57
CA TRP A 154 -1.52 -30.51 47.94
C TRP A 154 -1.55 -29.94 49.37
N ASP A 155 -0.71 -30.42 50.29
CA ASP A 155 -0.89 -30.10 51.72
C ASP A 155 0.17 -29.18 52.36
N ASN A 156 1.31 -28.84 51.73
CA ASN A 156 2.36 -28.05 52.40
C ASN A 156 2.64 -26.67 51.78
N GLN A 157 2.66 -26.54 50.44
CA GLN A 157 3.09 -25.29 49.79
C GLN A 157 1.96 -24.27 49.60
N LEU A 158 0.70 -24.71 49.53
CA LEU A 158 -0.43 -23.79 49.38
C LEU A 158 -0.81 -23.11 50.71
N LEU A 159 -0.68 -23.81 51.84
CA LEU A 159 -0.95 -23.24 53.17
C LEU A 159 0.10 -22.17 53.50
N GLU A 160 1.37 -22.41 53.16
CA GLU A 160 2.48 -21.47 53.36
C GLU A 160 2.43 -20.27 52.38
N ALA A 161 1.89 -20.47 51.17
CA ALA A 161 1.69 -19.38 50.20
C ALA A 161 0.45 -18.51 50.50
N LEU A 162 -0.62 -19.10 51.05
CA LEU A 162 -1.82 -18.37 51.48
C LEU A 162 -1.55 -17.55 52.77
N ASP A 163 -0.81 -18.12 53.73
CA ASP A 163 -0.43 -17.43 54.98
C ASP A 163 0.50 -16.22 54.72
N ASN A 164 1.34 -16.30 53.68
CA ASN A 164 2.18 -15.18 53.25
C ASN A 164 1.41 -14.11 52.44
N ALA A 165 0.38 -14.51 51.67
CA ALA A 165 -0.41 -13.59 50.86
C ALA A 165 -1.50 -12.84 51.64
N GLU A 166 -1.97 -13.38 52.77
CA GLU A 166 -2.93 -12.69 53.66
C GLU A 166 -2.27 -11.63 54.56
N SER A 167 -0.95 -11.69 54.77
CA SER A 167 -0.23 -10.72 55.62
C SER A 167 -0.02 -9.34 54.99
N ASP A 168 -0.19 -9.21 53.66
CA ASP A 168 0.19 -8.00 52.90
C ASP A 168 -1.01 -7.24 52.28
N ARG A 169 -2.25 -7.61 52.66
CA ARG A 169 -3.48 -7.00 52.10
C ARG A 169 -4.39 -6.28 53.09
N ASP A 170 -3.97 -6.11 54.34
CA ASP A 170 -4.72 -5.36 55.34
C ASP A 170 -4.17 -3.93 55.50
N THR A 171 -4.17 -3.14 54.42
CA THR A 171 -4.26 -1.68 54.54
C THR A 171 -4.89 -1.04 53.29
N SER A 172 -6.08 -0.46 53.49
CA SER A 172 -6.75 0.59 52.68
C SER A 172 -7.81 0.14 51.65
N LEU A 173 -9.02 -0.08 52.19
CA LEU A 173 -10.34 0.19 51.59
C LEU A 173 -10.35 1.64 51.00
N LEU A 174 -11.02 2.02 49.90
CA LEU A 174 -12.43 1.85 49.49
C LEU A 174 -12.59 2.16 47.97
N PRO A 175 -13.71 1.75 47.33
CA PRO A 175 -14.06 2.13 45.96
C PRO A 175 -14.94 3.38 45.97
N ASP A 176 -14.68 4.33 45.07
CA ASP A 176 -15.73 5.24 44.60
C ASP A 176 -15.72 5.34 43.08
N ARG A 177 -16.95 5.36 42.60
CA ARG A 177 -17.42 5.13 41.25
C ARG A 177 -17.87 6.48 40.73
N GLU A 178 -17.27 7.03 39.68
CA GLU A 178 -17.90 8.07 38.87
C GLU A 178 -17.47 7.97 37.40
N GLU A 179 -18.49 7.93 36.54
CA GLU A 179 -18.40 8.02 35.08
C GLU A 179 -17.99 9.45 34.67
N GLY A 180 -17.27 9.59 33.57
CA GLY A 180 -16.98 10.92 33.02
C GLY A 180 -16.09 10.93 31.78
N ASP A 181 -16.72 10.68 30.63
CA ASP A 181 -16.52 11.33 29.34
C ASP A 181 -15.17 11.28 28.60
N HIS A 182 -15.27 10.89 27.33
CA HIS A 182 -14.22 10.95 26.30
C HIS A 182 -14.05 12.41 25.86
N SER A 183 -12.83 12.94 25.67
CA SER A 183 -12.04 12.88 24.42
C SER A 183 -11.30 14.24 24.24
N PRO A 184 -10.49 14.47 23.19
CA PRO A 184 -9.04 14.27 23.21
C PRO A 184 -8.27 15.54 22.79
N GLU A 185 -7.03 15.77 23.24
CA GLU A 185 -6.07 16.61 22.50
C GLU A 185 -4.64 16.51 23.06
N ASP A 186 -3.78 16.03 22.16
CA ASP A 186 -2.42 16.45 21.83
C ASP A 186 -1.25 16.56 22.83
N TYR A 187 -0.14 16.05 22.30
CA TYR A 187 1.27 16.44 22.42
C TYR A 187 2.21 15.48 23.16
N ASP A 188 2.77 14.56 22.36
CA ASP A 188 4.17 14.64 21.91
C ASP A 188 5.24 14.86 23.00
N ARG A 189 5.95 13.79 23.39
CA ARG A 189 7.41 13.88 23.56
C ARG A 189 8.12 12.53 23.56
N ASN A 190 8.69 12.21 22.41
CA ASN A 190 9.90 11.42 22.28
C ASN A 190 11.09 12.17 22.92
N PRO A 191 12.04 11.47 23.56
CA PRO A 191 13.43 11.77 23.26
C PRO A 191 14.22 10.51 22.91
N GLU A 192 14.90 10.64 21.78
CA GLU A 192 15.92 9.76 21.22
C GLU A 192 17.06 9.44 22.21
N LYS A 193 17.72 8.30 21.92
CA LYS A 193 19.16 7.94 22.07
C LYS A 193 19.32 6.60 22.78
N ASP A 194 20.23 5.70 22.42
CA ASP A 194 21.20 5.55 21.33
C ASP A 194 21.87 4.18 21.58
N SER A 195 22.49 3.60 20.54
CA SER A 195 23.43 2.45 20.57
C SER A 195 22.87 1.12 21.07
N GLY A 196 22.99 0.00 20.36
CA GLY A 196 24.16 -0.50 19.63
C GLY A 196 24.52 -1.82 20.28
N VAL A 197 24.38 -2.94 19.57
CA VAL A 197 24.87 -4.24 20.04
C VAL A 197 25.51 -4.94 18.86
N ASP A 198 26.84 -4.90 18.88
CA ASP A 198 27.72 -5.74 18.09
C ASP A 198 27.75 -7.17 18.66
N ASP A 199 28.14 -8.04 17.74
CA ASP A 199 28.55 -9.43 17.82
C ASP A 199 29.52 -9.79 18.98
N MET A 200 29.68 -11.11 19.13
CA MET A 200 30.87 -11.82 19.65
C MET A 200 30.70 -12.58 20.97
N SER A 201 30.45 -13.88 20.80
CA SER A 201 31.26 -15.02 21.27
C SER A 201 31.95 -15.01 22.65
N GLN A 202 31.85 -16.20 23.24
CA GLN A 202 32.85 -16.92 24.05
C GLN A 202 32.95 -16.68 25.58
N ALA A 203 32.73 -17.81 26.28
CA ALA A 203 33.70 -18.52 27.13
C ALA A 203 33.37 -18.67 28.63
N GLY A 204 33.70 -19.87 29.14
CA GLY A 204 33.88 -20.22 30.55
C GLY A 204 32.86 -21.26 31.04
N ALA A 205 33.02 -22.57 30.86
CA ALA A 205 34.09 -23.49 31.26
C ALA A 205 34.24 -23.73 32.78
N MET A 206 34.25 -25.04 33.13
CA MET A 206 34.82 -25.77 34.28
C MET A 206 33.75 -26.65 34.97
N SER A 207 33.76 -27.99 34.87
CA SER A 207 34.77 -29.04 35.15
C SER A 207 34.84 -29.48 36.63
N LYS A 208 34.55 -30.78 36.85
CA LYS A 208 35.20 -31.77 37.74
C LYS A 208 34.31 -33.04 37.77
N ASN A 209 34.70 -34.18 37.19
CA ASN A 209 35.73 -35.17 37.54
C ASN A 209 35.36 -36.12 38.70
N GLY A 210 35.61 -37.43 38.44
CA GLY A 210 35.66 -38.56 39.38
C GLY A 210 34.87 -39.77 38.83
N ASP A 211 35.45 -40.65 37.98
CA ASP A 211 36.27 -41.85 38.32
C ASP A 211 35.49 -42.84 39.23
N GLU A 212 35.44 -44.17 39.03
CA GLU A 212 36.44 -45.10 38.47
C GLU A 212 35.83 -46.52 38.27
N GLN A 213 36.34 -47.25 37.25
CA GLN A 213 36.71 -48.68 37.21
C GLN A 213 35.73 -49.89 37.14
N ARG A 214 35.90 -50.63 36.01
CA ARG A 214 36.01 -52.10 35.76
C ARG A 214 34.79 -53.00 36.07
N ASP A 215 34.45 -54.04 35.32
CA ASP A 215 35.25 -55.11 34.67
C ASP A 215 34.46 -55.77 33.50
N GLY A 216 35.16 -56.47 32.59
CA GLY A 216 34.68 -57.05 31.32
C GLY A 216 33.58 -58.11 31.42
N THR A 217 33.02 -58.65 30.32
CA THR A 217 33.71 -59.61 29.44
C THR A 217 32.74 -60.02 28.30
N ILE A 218 33.24 -60.06 27.06
CA ILE A 218 32.92 -60.93 25.90
C ILE A 218 31.45 -61.37 25.67
N ASP A 219 30.86 -60.95 24.55
CA ASP A 219 29.72 -61.66 23.93
C ASP A 219 30.21 -62.48 22.72
N THR A 220 30.20 -63.80 22.88
CA THR A 220 30.35 -64.78 21.80
C THR A 220 29.01 -65.43 21.53
N VAL A 221 28.57 -65.33 20.27
CA VAL A 221 27.47 -66.10 19.70
C VAL A 221 27.80 -67.59 19.77
N SER A 222 26.89 -68.38 20.36
CA SER A 222 26.86 -69.84 20.19
C SER A 222 25.49 -70.27 19.69
N THR A 223 25.42 -70.47 18.37
CA THR A 223 24.54 -71.43 17.71
C THR A 223 24.89 -72.84 18.20
N VAL A 224 23.90 -73.60 18.65
CA VAL A 224 24.07 -75.04 18.93
C VAL A 224 23.23 -75.83 17.91
N MET A 225 23.94 -76.58 17.06
CA MET A 225 23.43 -77.74 16.33
C MET A 225 24.25 -78.96 16.76
N CYS A 226 23.52 -80.06 16.94
CA CYS A 226 23.85 -81.46 17.23
C CYS A 226 25.31 -81.92 17.46
N GLY A 227 25.45 -82.78 18.48
CA GLY A 227 26.50 -83.80 18.55
C GLY A 227 25.93 -85.10 19.11
N ASP A 228 25.86 -86.11 18.24
CA ASP A 228 25.72 -87.52 18.60
C ASP A 228 27.01 -88.06 19.26
N ILE A 229 26.84 -89.18 19.98
CA ILE A 229 27.78 -90.28 20.24
C ILE A 229 28.56 -90.31 21.58
N ASP A 230 28.24 -91.32 22.40
CA ASP A 230 29.15 -92.35 22.95
C ASP A 230 28.26 -93.40 23.66
N SER A 231 28.03 -94.59 23.07
CA SER A 231 28.88 -95.77 23.21
C SER A 231 29.31 -96.05 24.66
N TRP A 232 28.42 -96.67 25.44
CA TRP A 232 28.83 -97.55 26.54
C TRP A 232 28.51 -98.98 26.15
N THR A 233 29.54 -99.63 25.61
CA THR A 233 29.74 -101.07 25.59
C THR A 233 29.92 -101.58 27.02
N GLY A 234 29.24 -102.68 27.35
CA GLY A 234 29.36 -103.37 28.62
C GLY A 234 29.04 -104.85 28.41
N GLU A 235 29.91 -105.53 27.69
CA GLU A 235 29.94 -106.98 27.60
C GLU A 235 30.51 -107.57 28.90
N ASN A 236 29.81 -108.58 29.43
CA ASN A 236 30.35 -109.84 29.95
C ASN A 236 31.29 -109.82 31.19
N GLU A 237 30.89 -110.44 32.31
CA GLU A 237 31.17 -111.87 32.56
C GLU A 237 30.72 -112.31 33.96
N GLU A 238 30.15 -113.51 33.96
CA GLU A 238 29.80 -114.35 35.09
C GLU A 238 31.04 -114.73 35.91
N ALA A 239 30.97 -114.57 37.23
CA ALA A 239 31.90 -115.24 38.15
C ALA A 239 31.10 -116.14 39.10
N TYR A 240 31.06 -117.41 38.71
CA TYR A 240 30.65 -118.56 39.51
C TYR A 240 31.49 -118.63 40.80
N CYS A 241 30.85 -118.63 41.97
CA CYS A 241 31.43 -119.26 43.16
C CYS A 241 30.35 -120.01 43.94
N SER A 242 30.36 -121.32 43.75
CA SER A 242 29.54 -122.29 44.46
C SER A 242 30.23 -122.63 45.79
N ILE A 243 29.73 -122.11 46.91
CA ILE A 243 30.01 -122.67 48.24
C ILE A 243 28.70 -122.89 48.99
N LYS A 244 28.62 -124.08 49.56
CA LYS A 244 27.45 -124.77 50.09
C LYS A 244 26.92 -124.15 51.38
N SER A 245 25.59 -124.15 51.49
CA SER A 245 24.78 -124.24 52.72
C SER A 245 25.01 -123.23 53.84
N SER A 246 24.26 -122.12 53.79
CA SER A 246 23.36 -121.67 54.88
C SER A 246 22.39 -120.65 54.31
N LYS A 247 21.16 -121.08 54.06
CA LYS A 247 20.26 -120.56 53.01
C LYS A 247 19.17 -119.63 53.55
N LYS A 248 19.49 -118.75 54.51
CA LYS A 248 18.46 -117.86 55.07
C LYS A 248 18.88 -116.42 55.37
N ASP A 249 20.13 -116.16 55.76
CA ASP A 249 20.49 -114.83 56.30
C ASP A 249 21.19 -113.88 55.28
N THR A 250 21.84 -114.38 54.22
CA THR A 250 22.49 -113.54 53.17
C THR A 250 21.53 -112.97 52.12
N MET A 251 20.40 -113.65 51.87
CA MET A 251 19.34 -113.10 51.00
C MET A 251 18.61 -111.93 51.68
N GLU A 252 18.65 -111.84 53.01
CA GLU A 252 17.97 -110.81 53.80
C GLU A 252 18.74 -109.47 53.73
N GLU A 253 20.07 -109.50 53.86
CA GLU A 253 20.94 -108.31 53.72
C GLU A 253 20.98 -107.76 52.29
N ASP A 254 21.04 -108.62 51.27
CA ASP A 254 20.97 -108.21 49.85
C ASP A 254 19.58 -107.64 49.50
N MET A 255 18.52 -108.17 50.11
CA MET A 255 17.15 -107.67 49.96
C MET A 255 16.99 -106.31 50.65
N GLU A 256 17.57 -106.11 51.84
CA GLU A 256 17.54 -104.85 52.57
C GLU A 256 18.36 -103.74 51.87
N MET A 257 19.53 -104.07 51.32
CA MET A 257 20.31 -103.15 50.46
C MET A 257 19.53 -102.76 49.19
N MET A 258 18.83 -103.73 48.59
CA MET A 258 17.98 -103.46 47.42
C MET A 258 16.82 -102.53 47.78
N TYR A 259 16.18 -102.70 48.94
CA TYR A 259 15.12 -101.80 49.43
C TYR A 259 15.65 -100.38 49.72
N GLN A 260 16.82 -100.23 50.33
CA GLN A 260 17.43 -98.92 50.55
C GLN A 260 17.77 -98.22 49.22
N LYS A 261 18.32 -98.96 48.25
CA LYS A 261 18.61 -98.44 46.91
C LYS A 261 17.32 -98.04 46.16
N LEU A 262 16.26 -98.83 46.30
CA LEU A 262 14.93 -98.53 45.76
C LEU A 262 14.38 -97.24 46.40
N SER A 263 14.46 -97.10 47.73
CA SER A 263 13.99 -95.93 48.45
C SER A 263 14.76 -94.65 48.09
N MET A 264 16.09 -94.73 47.93
CA MET A 264 16.91 -93.60 47.47
C MET A 264 16.56 -93.19 46.04
N LEU A 265 16.37 -94.17 45.14
CA LEU A 265 15.94 -93.88 43.76
C LEU A 265 14.55 -93.26 43.74
N GLN A 266 13.66 -93.67 44.64
CA GLN A 266 12.32 -93.13 44.79
C GLN A 266 12.34 -91.67 45.29
N LEU A 267 13.15 -91.35 46.30
CA LEU A 267 13.38 -89.97 46.74
C LEU A 267 13.98 -89.09 45.63
N ARG A 268 14.99 -89.58 44.90
CA ARG A 268 15.56 -88.85 43.75
C ARG A 268 14.54 -88.61 42.64
N LEU A 269 13.66 -89.58 42.39
CA LEU A 269 12.56 -89.43 41.44
C LEU A 269 11.55 -88.40 41.93
N GLU A 270 11.20 -88.41 43.22
CA GLU A 270 10.31 -87.44 43.86
C GLU A 270 10.90 -86.02 43.85
N GLU A 271 12.21 -85.85 44.09
CA GLU A 271 12.91 -84.57 43.97
C GLU A 271 12.93 -84.09 42.52
N ALA A 272 13.32 -84.93 41.57
CA ALA A 272 13.35 -84.58 40.15
C ALA A 272 11.95 -84.19 39.62
N THR A 273 10.89 -84.87 40.07
CA THR A 273 9.50 -84.53 39.69
C THR A 273 9.04 -83.22 40.30
N LYS A 274 9.41 -82.90 41.55
CA LYS A 274 9.16 -81.57 42.15
C LYS A 274 9.89 -80.46 41.41
N THR A 275 11.17 -80.65 41.07
CA THR A 275 11.95 -79.66 40.31
C THR A 275 11.32 -79.41 38.94
N LEU A 276 10.96 -80.48 38.21
CA LEU A 276 10.24 -80.35 36.93
C LEU A 276 8.90 -79.62 37.07
N GLN A 277 8.19 -79.82 38.18
CA GLN A 277 6.93 -79.12 38.43
C GLN A 277 7.16 -77.61 38.65
N ILE A 278 8.17 -77.24 39.44
CA ILE A 278 8.56 -75.84 39.64
C ILE A 278 8.99 -75.22 38.31
N GLU A 279 9.84 -75.88 37.53
CA GLU A 279 10.26 -75.40 36.20
C GLU A 279 9.08 -75.21 35.24
N ARG A 280 8.06 -76.08 35.30
CA ARG A 280 6.82 -75.92 34.52
C ARG A 280 6.03 -74.70 34.96
N GLU A 281 5.89 -74.48 36.26
CA GLU A 281 5.20 -73.32 36.83
C GLU A 281 5.94 -72.02 36.48
N GLU A 282 7.27 -71.99 36.64
CA GLU A 282 8.13 -70.89 36.23
C GLU A 282 8.01 -70.60 34.74
N LYS A 283 8.05 -71.63 33.87
CA LYS A 283 7.82 -71.48 32.43
C LYS A 283 6.47 -70.81 32.13
N VAL A 284 5.40 -71.19 32.83
CA VAL A 284 4.08 -70.55 32.68
C VAL A 284 4.13 -69.09 33.14
N THR A 285 4.83 -68.77 34.23
CA THR A 285 4.98 -67.38 34.68
C THR A 285 5.80 -66.53 33.71
N PHE A 286 6.90 -67.06 33.15
CA PHE A 286 7.69 -66.38 32.13
C PHE A 286 6.89 -66.16 30.87
N HIS A 287 6.08 -67.13 30.42
CA HIS A 287 5.22 -66.94 29.26
C HIS A 287 4.23 -65.78 29.47
N LYS A 288 3.57 -65.71 30.64
CA LYS A 288 2.68 -64.59 31.00
C LYS A 288 3.40 -63.26 31.11
N ASN A 289 4.67 -63.25 31.53
CA ASN A 289 5.49 -62.03 31.59
C ASN A 289 5.87 -61.55 30.17
N VAL A 290 6.21 -62.49 29.27
CA VAL A 290 6.49 -62.19 27.86
C VAL A 290 5.24 -61.64 27.17
N GLU A 291 4.08 -62.28 27.33
CA GLU A 291 2.81 -61.79 26.77
C GLU A 291 2.47 -60.37 27.27
N ARG A 292 2.69 -60.08 28.56
CA ARG A 292 2.54 -58.73 29.11
C ARG A 292 3.52 -57.73 28.50
N ALA A 293 4.80 -58.08 28.43
CA ALA A 293 5.81 -57.22 27.83
C ALA A 293 5.55 -56.97 26.33
N GLU A 294 5.05 -57.96 25.60
CA GLU A 294 4.64 -57.81 24.19
C GLU A 294 3.44 -56.88 24.04
N SER A 295 2.45 -56.97 24.93
CA SER A 295 1.30 -56.05 24.98
C SER A 295 1.75 -54.61 25.29
N ASP A 296 2.60 -54.42 26.30
CA ASP A 296 3.10 -53.09 26.67
C ASP A 296 3.94 -52.47 25.55
N LEU A 297 4.75 -53.29 24.85
CA LEU A 297 5.51 -52.87 23.68
C LEU A 297 4.59 -52.44 22.53
N ALA A 298 3.52 -53.19 22.27
CA ALA A 298 2.52 -52.85 21.25
C ALA A 298 1.81 -51.54 21.59
N GLU A 299 1.43 -51.33 22.85
CA GLU A 299 0.82 -50.08 23.30
C GLU A 299 1.78 -48.88 23.18
N CYS A 300 3.05 -49.05 23.54
CA CYS A 300 4.07 -48.01 23.37
C CYS A 300 4.29 -47.65 21.89
N ARG A 301 4.24 -48.64 20.99
CA ARG A 301 4.32 -48.40 19.54
C ARG A 301 3.12 -47.61 19.03
N GLN A 302 1.90 -47.99 19.44
CA GLN A 302 0.68 -47.29 19.06
C GLN A 302 0.72 -45.83 19.54
N ARG A 303 1.09 -45.57 20.80
CA ARG A 303 1.24 -44.20 21.32
C ARG A 303 2.27 -43.38 20.54
N CYS A 304 3.38 -43.99 20.15
CA CYS A 304 4.38 -43.32 19.29
C CYS A 304 3.81 -42.96 17.91
N GLU A 305 2.95 -43.82 17.33
CA GLU A 305 2.28 -43.56 16.05
C GLU A 305 1.24 -42.45 16.16
N GLU A 306 0.43 -42.45 17.22
CA GLU A 306 -0.54 -41.39 17.51
C GLU A 306 0.14 -40.03 17.72
N LEU A 307 1.24 -39.98 18.48
CA LEU A 307 2.04 -38.75 18.65
C LEU A 307 2.64 -38.27 17.32
N ARG A 308 3.11 -39.18 16.44
CA ARG A 308 3.57 -38.78 15.11
C ARG A 308 2.46 -38.20 14.26
N ALA A 309 1.26 -38.80 14.29
CA ALA A 309 0.11 -38.31 13.53
C ALA A 309 -0.34 -36.92 14.03
N SER A 310 -0.48 -36.76 15.35
CA SER A 310 -0.81 -35.46 15.96
C SER A 310 0.22 -34.39 15.63
N ARG A 311 1.53 -34.73 15.66
CA ARG A 311 2.60 -33.81 15.24
C ARG A 311 2.45 -33.41 13.76
N GLN A 312 2.14 -34.35 12.87
CA GLN A 312 1.94 -34.05 11.45
C GLN A 312 0.71 -33.17 11.20
N GLU A 313 -0.36 -33.36 11.97
CA GLU A 313 -1.55 -32.51 11.92
C GLU A 313 -1.25 -31.08 12.39
N ALA A 314 -0.58 -30.93 13.53
CA ALA A 314 -0.16 -29.63 14.03
C ALA A 314 0.74 -28.87 13.04
N VAL A 315 1.68 -29.58 12.38
CA VAL A 315 2.52 -28.97 11.34
C VAL A 315 1.68 -28.53 10.12
N ARG A 316 0.70 -29.33 9.70
CA ARG A 316 -0.21 -28.96 8.61
C ARG A 316 -1.03 -27.71 8.95
N GLU A 317 -1.56 -27.63 10.16
CA GLU A 317 -2.32 -26.47 10.64
C GLU A 317 -1.45 -25.21 10.71
N LEU A 318 -0.21 -25.33 11.19
CA LEU A 318 0.75 -24.22 11.22
C LEU A 318 1.07 -23.69 9.82
N LEU A 319 1.31 -24.58 8.85
CA LEU A 319 1.54 -24.19 7.46
C LEU A 319 0.32 -23.51 6.84
N GLN A 320 -0.89 -24.01 7.13
CA GLN A 320 -2.13 -23.38 6.65
C GLN A 320 -2.33 -21.99 7.24
N LEU A 321 -2.06 -21.80 8.54
CA LEU A 321 -2.09 -20.50 9.20
C LEU A 321 -1.04 -19.54 8.62
N GLN A 322 0.15 -20.05 8.32
CA GLN A 322 1.21 -19.28 7.67
C GLN A 322 0.75 -18.78 6.30
N ASP A 323 0.18 -19.64 5.46
CA ASP A 323 -0.35 -19.26 4.13
C ASP A 323 -1.48 -18.23 4.25
N GLN A 324 -2.42 -18.42 5.17
CA GLN A 324 -3.50 -17.45 5.42
C GLN A 324 -2.97 -16.09 5.87
N HIS A 325 -1.95 -16.09 6.72
CA HIS A 325 -1.30 -14.85 7.15
C HIS A 325 -0.59 -14.17 5.99
N GLN A 326 0.09 -14.94 5.14
CA GLN A 326 0.74 -14.46 3.92
C GLN A 326 -0.26 -13.79 2.96
N ASP A 327 -1.42 -14.43 2.76
CA ASP A 327 -2.52 -13.90 1.95
C ASP A 327 -3.11 -12.62 2.53
N THR A 328 -3.31 -12.59 3.86
CA THR A 328 -3.81 -11.41 4.57
C THR A 328 -2.84 -10.24 4.43
N ILE A 329 -1.53 -10.50 4.56
CA ILE A 329 -0.49 -9.48 4.32
C ILE A 329 -0.53 -8.99 2.87
N ALA A 330 -0.69 -9.89 1.90
CA ALA A 330 -0.76 -9.53 0.49
C ALA A 330 -1.96 -8.62 0.19
N LEU A 331 -3.13 -8.92 0.76
CA LEU A 331 -4.33 -8.09 0.67
C LEU A 331 -4.12 -6.71 1.29
N ILE A 332 -3.58 -6.64 2.51
CA ILE A 332 -3.28 -5.36 3.17
C ILE A 332 -2.30 -4.52 2.35
N ARG A 333 -1.27 -5.16 1.76
CA ARG A 333 -0.32 -4.47 0.88
C ARG A 333 -0.99 -3.92 -0.38
N ALA A 334 -1.90 -4.68 -0.99
CA ALA A 334 -2.65 -4.24 -2.16
C ALA A 334 -3.57 -3.04 -1.83
N ASP A 335 -4.32 -3.13 -0.73
CA ASP A 335 -5.21 -2.05 -0.27
C ASP A 335 -4.43 -0.76 0.04
N LEU A 336 -3.25 -0.89 0.67
CA LEU A 336 -2.37 0.26 0.94
C LEU A 336 -1.84 0.90 -0.36
N LEU A 337 -1.50 0.11 -1.37
CA LEU A 337 -1.06 0.61 -2.68
C LEU A 337 -2.19 1.35 -3.42
N ASP A 338 -3.41 0.82 -3.37
CA ASP A 338 -4.59 1.44 -3.96
C ASP A 338 -4.95 2.75 -3.24
N GLU A 339 -4.89 2.78 -1.90
CA GLU A 339 -5.12 4.00 -1.12
C GLU A 339 -4.03 5.05 -1.37
N ALA A 340 -2.76 4.64 -1.48
CA ALA A 340 -1.67 5.54 -1.86
C ALA A 340 -1.90 6.14 -3.25
N SER A 341 -2.28 5.31 -4.23
CA SER A 341 -2.60 5.74 -5.59
C SER A 341 -3.80 6.70 -5.66
N SER A 342 -4.83 6.42 -4.87
CA SER A 342 -6.00 7.29 -4.68
C SER A 342 -5.61 8.65 -4.09
N ARG A 343 -4.75 8.63 -3.06
CA ARG A 343 -4.25 9.84 -2.40
C ARG A 343 -3.40 10.69 -3.32
N GLU A 344 -2.49 10.10 -4.09
CA GLU A 344 -1.75 10.83 -5.13
C GLU A 344 -2.68 11.46 -6.17
N GLY A 345 -3.77 10.77 -6.52
CA GLY A 345 -4.81 11.31 -7.39
C GLY A 345 -5.52 12.52 -6.79
N MET A 346 -5.79 12.51 -5.49
CA MET A 346 -6.34 13.66 -4.77
C MET A 346 -5.35 14.82 -4.67
N ASP A 347 -4.07 14.53 -4.41
CA ASP A 347 -3.02 15.54 -4.34
C ASP A 347 -2.80 16.25 -5.68
N ARG A 348 -2.84 15.50 -6.80
CA ARG A 348 -2.84 16.07 -8.16
C ARG A 348 -4.02 17.01 -8.39
N ARG A 349 -5.24 16.60 -7.99
CA ARG A 349 -6.44 17.46 -8.09
C ARG A 349 -6.33 18.71 -7.23
N LEU A 350 -5.79 18.59 -6.01
CA LEU A 350 -5.55 19.73 -5.13
C LEU A 350 -4.53 20.70 -5.75
N ALA A 351 -3.46 20.19 -6.36
CA ALA A 351 -2.48 21.01 -7.08
C ALA A 351 -3.13 21.75 -8.27
N ASP A 352 -3.95 21.06 -9.06
CA ASP A 352 -4.69 21.68 -10.18
C ASP A 352 -5.65 22.77 -9.71
N LEU A 353 -6.38 22.55 -8.61
CA LEU A 353 -7.28 23.55 -8.03
C LEU A 353 -6.51 24.76 -7.48
N ARG A 354 -5.36 24.54 -6.84
CA ARG A 354 -4.47 25.63 -6.38
C ARG A 354 -3.95 26.45 -7.57
N ALA A 355 -3.46 25.79 -8.62
CA ALA A 355 -2.98 26.47 -9.83
C ALA A 355 -4.10 27.24 -10.57
N GLN A 356 -5.34 26.73 -10.55
CA GLN A 356 -6.50 27.47 -11.07
C GLN A 356 -6.83 28.70 -10.22
N LEU A 357 -6.75 28.57 -8.90
CA LEU A 357 -6.98 29.68 -7.99
C LEU A 357 -5.95 30.79 -8.16
N GLU A 358 -4.66 30.44 -8.29
CA GLU A 358 -3.58 31.39 -8.59
C GLU A 358 -3.80 32.10 -9.94
N ARG A 359 -4.21 31.36 -10.98
CA ARG A 359 -4.56 31.94 -12.29
C ARG A 359 -5.70 32.94 -12.17
N LEU A 360 -6.78 32.59 -11.48
CA LEU A 360 -7.91 33.49 -11.27
C LEU A 360 -7.53 34.73 -10.45
N GLN A 361 -6.63 34.60 -9.48
CA GLN A 361 -6.11 35.75 -8.73
C GLN A 361 -5.29 36.68 -9.62
N ALA A 362 -4.43 36.13 -10.49
CA ALA A 362 -3.66 36.92 -11.45
C ALA A 362 -4.58 37.64 -12.46
N GLU A 363 -5.60 36.96 -12.98
CA GLU A 363 -6.62 37.55 -13.85
C GLU A 363 -7.39 38.67 -13.14
N ASN A 364 -7.79 38.46 -11.89
CA ASN A 364 -8.48 39.47 -11.08
C ASN A 364 -7.62 40.73 -10.91
N ALA A 365 -6.34 40.56 -10.56
CA ALA A 365 -5.39 41.66 -10.44
C ALA A 365 -5.18 42.40 -11.78
N ALA A 366 -5.10 41.67 -12.90
CA ALA A 366 -4.98 42.26 -14.22
C ALA A 366 -6.21 43.09 -14.62
N GLU A 367 -7.42 42.60 -14.32
CA GLU A 367 -8.67 43.32 -14.55
C GLU A 367 -8.79 44.57 -13.67
N TRP A 368 -8.32 44.52 -12.41
CA TRP A 368 -8.19 45.73 -11.57
C TRP A 368 -7.28 46.77 -12.20
N GLY A 369 -6.08 46.37 -12.64
CA GLY A 369 -5.14 47.28 -13.29
C GLY A 369 -5.68 47.84 -14.62
N LYS A 370 -6.49 47.06 -15.35
CA LYS A 370 -7.18 47.53 -16.57
C LYS A 370 -8.28 48.53 -16.23
N ARG A 371 -9.07 48.27 -15.19
CA ARG A 371 -10.11 49.18 -14.71
C ARG A 371 -9.52 50.53 -14.29
N GLU A 372 -8.41 50.51 -13.55
CA GLU A 372 -7.71 51.73 -13.14
C GLU A 372 -7.24 52.55 -14.34
N ARG A 373 -6.59 51.90 -15.33
CA ARG A 373 -6.19 52.56 -16.58
C ARG A 373 -7.37 53.20 -17.30
N LEU A 374 -8.48 52.48 -17.45
CA LEU A 374 -9.69 53.02 -18.09
C LEU A 374 -10.31 54.18 -17.29
N GLU A 375 -10.28 54.14 -15.96
CA GLU A 375 -10.75 55.28 -15.14
C GLU A 375 -9.85 56.50 -15.32
N THR A 376 -8.52 56.31 -15.41
CA THR A 376 -7.60 57.43 -15.70
C THR A 376 -7.82 58.02 -17.09
N GLU A 377 -8.05 57.19 -18.10
CA GLU A 377 -8.35 57.61 -19.47
C GLU A 377 -9.70 58.34 -19.55
N LYS A 378 -10.73 57.82 -18.89
CA LYS A 378 -12.02 58.49 -18.76
C LYS A 378 -11.86 59.89 -18.16
N LEU A 379 -11.12 60.03 -17.05
CA LEU A 379 -10.87 61.34 -16.44
C LEU A 379 -10.05 62.28 -17.35
N ALA A 380 -9.14 61.75 -18.17
CA ALA A 380 -8.41 62.54 -19.15
C ALA A 380 -9.35 63.06 -20.25
N LEU A 381 -10.17 62.18 -20.83
CA LEU A 381 -11.18 62.54 -21.82
C LEU A 381 -12.22 63.53 -21.27
N GLU A 382 -12.63 63.41 -20.00
CA GLU A 382 -13.52 64.38 -19.35
C GLU A 382 -12.89 65.78 -19.27
N ARG A 383 -11.58 65.88 -18.98
CA ARG A 383 -10.85 67.15 -18.97
C ARG A 383 -10.74 67.74 -20.39
N GLU A 384 -10.42 66.92 -21.39
CA GLU A 384 -10.37 67.34 -22.78
C GLU A 384 -11.73 67.82 -23.29
N ASN A 385 -12.82 67.10 -22.97
CA ASN A 385 -14.18 67.48 -23.35
C ASN A 385 -14.57 68.81 -22.68
N LYS A 386 -14.20 69.02 -21.42
CA LYS A 386 -14.38 70.30 -20.72
C LYS A 386 -13.62 71.44 -21.42
N LYS A 387 -12.40 71.18 -21.89
CA LYS A 387 -11.57 72.14 -22.64
C LYS A 387 -12.21 72.50 -23.98
N VAL A 388 -12.60 71.51 -24.78
CA VAL A 388 -13.28 71.73 -26.07
C VAL A 388 -14.60 72.50 -25.89
N ARG A 389 -15.39 72.21 -24.83
CA ARG A 389 -16.60 72.98 -24.52
C ARG A 389 -16.28 74.43 -24.15
N ALA A 390 -15.16 74.70 -23.48
CA ALA A 390 -14.73 76.06 -23.19
C ALA A 390 -14.31 76.78 -24.48
N GLU A 391 -13.50 76.14 -25.33
CA GLU A 391 -13.10 76.69 -26.64
C GLU A 391 -14.31 76.97 -27.54
N LEU A 392 -15.32 76.09 -27.55
CA LEU A 392 -16.57 76.32 -28.26
C LEU A 392 -17.33 77.54 -27.72
N ARG A 393 -17.42 77.69 -26.39
CA ARG A 393 -18.01 78.89 -25.77
C ARG A 393 -17.25 80.15 -26.17
N ASP A 394 -15.92 80.13 -26.09
CA ASP A 394 -15.10 81.30 -26.44
C ASP A 394 -15.27 81.69 -27.92
N ILE A 395 -15.30 80.71 -28.83
CA ILE A 395 -15.57 80.96 -30.25
C ILE A 395 -16.99 81.51 -30.45
N GLN A 396 -17.98 80.94 -29.76
CA GLN A 396 -19.36 81.39 -29.83
C GLN A 396 -19.51 82.84 -29.35
N GLU A 397 -18.88 83.20 -28.23
CA GLU A 397 -18.84 84.57 -27.74
C GLU A 397 -18.07 85.51 -28.67
N ARG A 398 -16.98 85.05 -29.31
CA ARG A 398 -16.26 85.84 -30.34
C ARG A 398 -17.13 86.11 -31.56
N MET A 399 -17.94 85.14 -31.97
CA MET A 399 -18.89 85.28 -33.07
C MET A 399 -20.02 86.26 -32.70
N GLU A 400 -20.52 86.22 -31.47
CA GLU A 400 -21.50 87.17 -30.95
C GLU A 400 -20.93 88.60 -30.82
N ARG A 401 -19.63 88.73 -30.49
CA ARG A 401 -18.92 90.01 -30.39
C ARG A 401 -18.49 90.61 -31.73
N ARG A 402 -18.62 89.91 -32.87
CA ARG A 402 -18.34 90.44 -34.23
C ARG A 402 -19.31 91.55 -34.70
N GLY A 403 -20.16 92.08 -33.82
CA GLY A 403 -21.04 93.24 -34.08
C GLY A 403 -20.45 94.63 -33.79
N ARG A 404 -19.15 94.80 -33.51
CA ARG A 404 -18.55 96.14 -33.33
C ARG A 404 -17.10 96.23 -33.83
N PRO A 405 -16.64 97.38 -34.37
CA PRO A 405 -15.32 97.50 -34.97
C PRO A 405 -14.20 97.46 -33.92
N VAL A 406 -13.16 96.74 -34.30
CA VAL A 406 -12.00 96.27 -33.54
C VAL A 406 -10.89 97.33 -33.48
N THR A 407 -10.32 97.54 -32.29
CA THR A 407 -8.99 98.15 -32.07
C THR A 407 -8.07 97.21 -31.26
N THR A 408 -8.32 95.90 -31.28
CA THR A 408 -7.61 94.86 -30.48
C THR A 408 -6.45 94.15 -31.18
N THR A 409 -6.20 94.41 -32.48
CA THR A 409 -5.25 93.62 -33.29
C THR A 409 -3.81 93.61 -32.75
N ASP A 410 -3.38 94.64 -32.01
CA ASP A 410 -2.02 94.75 -31.49
C ASP A 410 -1.81 93.95 -30.19
N ASN A 411 -2.83 93.87 -29.32
CA ASN A 411 -2.82 92.98 -28.15
C ASN A 411 -2.98 91.52 -28.55
N ASP A 412 -3.81 91.25 -29.56
CA ASP A 412 -3.98 89.92 -30.13
C ASP A 412 -2.67 89.43 -30.78
N LEU A 413 -1.93 90.30 -31.45
CA LEU A 413 -0.61 89.96 -32.01
C LEU A 413 0.40 89.60 -30.92
N ARG A 414 0.47 90.37 -29.81
CA ARG A 414 1.34 90.05 -28.67
C ARG A 414 0.94 88.75 -27.96
N HIS A 415 -0.36 88.50 -27.81
CA HIS A 415 -0.88 87.26 -27.23
C HIS A 415 -0.55 86.05 -28.10
N LEU A 416 -0.76 86.15 -29.43
CA LEU A 416 -0.40 85.09 -30.38
C LEU A 416 1.11 84.83 -30.40
N GLN A 417 1.95 85.87 -30.24
CA GLN A 417 3.39 85.71 -30.09
C GLN A 417 3.77 84.96 -28.80
N GLN A 418 3.11 85.26 -27.68
CA GLN A 418 3.33 84.57 -26.41
C GLN A 418 2.90 83.10 -26.50
N GLU A 419 1.71 82.81 -27.04
CA GLU A 419 1.21 81.44 -27.25
C GLU A 419 2.13 80.64 -28.17
N LEU A 420 2.64 81.24 -29.26
CA LEU A 420 3.62 80.60 -30.13
C LEU A 420 4.90 80.22 -29.35
N SER A 421 5.37 81.11 -28.48
CA SER A 421 6.56 80.86 -27.66
C SER A 421 6.35 79.73 -26.64
N ASP A 422 5.18 79.66 -26.02
CA ASP A 422 4.85 78.61 -25.05
C ASP A 422 4.60 77.26 -25.74
N LYS A 423 3.93 77.25 -26.90
CA LYS A 423 3.82 76.06 -27.74
C LYS A 423 5.17 75.55 -28.24
N THR A 424 6.10 76.46 -28.51
CA THR A 424 7.47 76.08 -28.88
C THR A 424 8.19 75.39 -27.71
N LYS A 425 8.03 75.90 -26.48
CA LYS A 425 8.57 75.27 -25.26
C LYS A 425 7.94 73.91 -24.96
N GLU A 426 6.61 73.82 -25.00
CA GLU A 426 5.90 72.54 -24.84
C GLU A 426 6.37 71.51 -25.86
N LEU A 427 6.59 71.93 -27.11
CA LEU A 427 7.10 71.05 -28.17
C LEU A 427 8.53 70.58 -27.90
N THR A 428 9.39 71.42 -27.30
CA THR A 428 10.71 70.99 -26.84
C THR A 428 10.65 70.02 -25.65
N ASP A 429 9.74 70.24 -24.72
CA ASP A 429 9.55 69.36 -23.54
C ASP A 429 8.98 67.99 -23.95
N ILE A 430 8.02 67.97 -24.88
CA ILE A 430 7.50 66.74 -25.47
C ILE A 430 8.59 66.00 -26.25
N LYS A 431 9.44 66.71 -27.00
CA LYS A 431 10.59 66.09 -27.67
C LYS A 431 11.57 65.48 -26.65
N HIS A 432 11.83 66.17 -25.54
CA HIS A 432 12.71 65.66 -24.49
C HIS A 432 12.13 64.42 -23.80
N SER A 433 10.85 64.46 -23.42
CA SER A 433 10.15 63.33 -22.79
C SER A 433 10.03 62.13 -23.74
N HIS A 434 9.74 62.37 -25.01
CA HIS A 434 9.76 61.33 -26.06
C HIS A 434 11.14 60.67 -26.18
N ASN A 435 12.22 61.44 -26.21
CA ASN A 435 13.57 60.88 -26.26
C ASN A 435 13.92 60.08 -25.00
N LYS A 436 13.47 60.52 -23.83
CA LYS A 436 13.62 59.78 -22.57
C LYS A 436 12.86 58.46 -22.59
N LEU A 437 11.60 58.46 -23.04
CA LEU A 437 10.79 57.25 -23.18
C LEU A 437 11.38 56.30 -24.24
N LYS A 438 11.90 56.83 -25.34
CA LYS A 438 12.60 56.05 -26.36
C LYS A 438 13.83 55.35 -25.79
N LYS A 439 14.61 56.03 -24.94
CA LYS A 439 15.76 55.42 -24.24
C LYS A 439 15.32 54.32 -23.29
N VAL A 440 14.30 54.56 -22.46
CA VAL A 440 13.75 53.54 -21.54
C VAL A 440 13.23 52.33 -22.31
N LEU A 441 12.55 52.54 -23.43
CA LEU A 441 12.05 51.45 -24.27
C LEU A 441 13.22 50.63 -24.86
N ALA A 442 14.29 51.29 -25.31
CA ALA A 442 15.49 50.60 -25.78
C ALA A 442 16.15 49.79 -24.66
N ASP A 443 16.31 50.38 -23.47
CA ASP A 443 16.90 49.70 -22.30
C ASP A 443 16.06 48.47 -21.92
N LYS A 444 14.73 48.60 -21.84
CA LYS A 444 13.81 47.48 -21.58
C LYS A 444 13.81 46.42 -22.67
N THR A 445 14.00 46.80 -23.93
CA THR A 445 14.15 45.84 -25.03
C THR A 445 15.41 44.99 -24.86
N THR A 446 16.53 45.62 -24.44
CA THR A 446 17.76 44.86 -24.15
C THR A 446 17.62 43.96 -22.93
N GLU A 447 17.01 44.45 -21.85
CA GLU A 447 16.75 43.66 -20.63
C GLU A 447 15.88 42.42 -20.93
N LEU A 448 14.81 42.60 -21.70
CA LEU A 448 13.96 41.51 -22.16
C LEU A 448 14.77 40.49 -22.99
N ALA A 449 15.61 40.94 -23.91
CA ALA A 449 16.48 40.05 -24.67
C ALA A 449 17.48 39.25 -23.79
N HIS A 450 17.99 39.85 -22.71
CA HIS A 450 18.81 39.13 -21.73
C HIS A 450 18.02 38.06 -20.97
N THR A 451 16.80 38.39 -20.53
CA THR A 451 15.93 37.41 -19.84
C THR A 451 15.50 36.27 -20.75
N MET A 452 15.21 36.55 -22.04
CA MET A 452 14.88 35.52 -23.04
C MET A 452 16.03 34.54 -23.22
N ARG A 453 17.26 35.03 -23.42
CA ARG A 453 18.45 34.16 -23.55
C ARG A 453 18.67 33.28 -22.33
N ARG A 454 18.41 33.78 -21.12
CA ARG A 454 18.49 32.99 -19.88
C ARG A 454 17.41 31.91 -19.82
N ALA A 455 16.19 32.23 -20.24
CA ALA A 455 15.10 31.26 -20.31
C ALA A 455 15.43 30.13 -21.32
N GLU A 456 15.96 30.48 -22.50
CA GLU A 456 16.39 29.51 -23.53
C GLU A 456 17.49 28.58 -23.00
N GLN A 457 18.44 29.09 -22.20
CA GLN A 457 19.47 28.27 -21.56
C GLN A 457 18.86 27.25 -20.58
N TYR A 458 17.92 27.67 -19.73
CA TYR A 458 17.23 26.75 -18.83
C TYR A 458 16.39 25.72 -19.59
N GLU A 459 15.73 26.12 -20.67
CA GLU A 459 14.98 25.18 -21.52
C GLU A 459 15.89 24.11 -22.15
N ALA A 460 17.08 24.51 -22.64
CA ALA A 460 18.07 23.60 -23.17
C ALA A 460 18.61 22.63 -22.09
N GLU A 461 18.84 23.12 -20.87
CA GLU A 461 19.25 22.29 -19.72
C GLU A 461 18.17 21.28 -19.33
N VAL A 462 16.91 21.72 -19.23
CA VAL A 462 15.77 20.82 -18.97
C VAL A 462 15.68 19.75 -20.05
N LYS A 463 15.86 20.10 -21.33
CA LYS A 463 15.85 19.13 -22.44
C LYS A 463 16.99 18.11 -22.32
N ARG A 464 18.20 18.55 -21.97
CA ARG A 464 19.36 17.67 -21.73
C ARG A 464 19.11 16.73 -20.54
N LEU A 465 18.59 17.25 -19.43
CA LEU A 465 18.26 16.43 -18.25
C LEU A 465 17.18 15.40 -18.57
N ARG A 466 16.12 15.79 -19.31
CA ARG A 466 15.09 14.85 -19.78
C ARG A 466 15.69 13.73 -20.62
N ASN A 467 16.58 14.06 -21.56
CA ASN A 467 17.25 13.03 -22.36
C ASN A 467 18.10 12.09 -21.51
N ARG A 468 18.85 12.61 -20.51
CA ARG A 468 19.63 11.77 -19.59
C ARG A 468 18.75 10.86 -18.74
N VAL A 469 17.58 11.34 -18.29
CA VAL A 469 16.61 10.51 -17.57
C VAL A 469 16.08 9.39 -18.48
N GLU A 470 15.76 9.69 -19.74
CA GLU A 470 15.32 8.65 -20.68
C GLU A 470 16.43 7.65 -21.04
N GLU A 471 17.68 8.07 -21.03
CA GLU A 471 18.84 7.16 -21.18
C GLU A 471 18.99 6.25 -19.96
N LEU A 472 18.97 6.81 -18.75
CA LEU A 472 19.02 6.05 -17.50
C LEU A 472 17.88 5.03 -17.38
N LYS A 473 16.67 5.37 -17.84
CA LYS A 473 15.55 4.42 -17.89
C LYS A 473 15.82 3.24 -18.83
N ARG A 474 16.48 3.47 -19.96
CA ARG A 474 16.88 2.38 -20.87
C ARG A 474 17.99 1.54 -20.26
N GLU A 475 18.99 2.16 -19.65
CA GLU A 475 20.06 1.46 -18.94
C GLU A 475 19.49 0.59 -17.79
N LEU A 476 18.52 1.12 -17.03
CA LEU A 476 17.83 0.38 -15.97
C LEU A 476 17.08 -0.85 -16.52
N ALA A 477 16.30 -0.69 -17.59
CA ALA A 477 15.58 -1.82 -18.20
C ALA A 477 16.54 -2.92 -18.68
N VAL A 478 17.70 -2.55 -19.25
CA VAL A 478 18.73 -3.52 -19.65
C VAL A 478 19.31 -4.26 -18.44
N ALA A 479 19.59 -3.54 -17.34
CA ALA A 479 20.09 -4.17 -16.12
C ALA A 479 19.06 -5.12 -15.48
N GLU A 480 17.77 -4.76 -15.51
CA GLU A 480 16.67 -5.63 -15.06
C GLU A 480 16.61 -6.92 -15.90
N ASP A 481 16.67 -6.81 -17.23
CA ASP A 481 16.71 -7.97 -18.14
C ASP A 481 17.94 -8.87 -17.88
N GLU A 482 19.09 -8.29 -17.57
CA GLU A 482 20.31 -9.03 -17.21
C GLU A 482 20.16 -9.78 -15.88
N VAL A 483 19.55 -9.16 -14.86
CA VAL A 483 19.26 -9.80 -13.57
C VAL A 483 18.27 -10.95 -13.74
N ASP A 484 17.24 -10.79 -14.57
CA ASP A 484 16.28 -11.86 -14.87
C ASP A 484 16.94 -13.02 -15.60
N SER A 485 17.82 -12.73 -16.56
CA SER A 485 18.63 -13.74 -17.26
C SER A 485 19.55 -14.49 -16.30
N ALA A 486 20.27 -13.77 -15.44
CA ALA A 486 21.15 -14.37 -14.42
C ALA A 486 20.36 -15.24 -13.44
N SER A 487 19.22 -14.75 -12.95
CA SER A 487 18.33 -15.49 -12.05
C SER A 487 17.82 -16.78 -12.69
N ASN A 488 17.47 -16.73 -13.98
CA ASN A 488 17.08 -17.92 -14.72
C ASN A 488 18.22 -18.92 -14.90
N ASN A 489 19.45 -18.45 -15.08
CA ASN A 489 20.64 -19.31 -15.13
C ASN A 489 20.93 -19.95 -13.77
N ILE A 490 20.83 -19.19 -12.67
CA ILE A 490 20.97 -19.73 -11.31
C ILE A 490 19.97 -20.86 -11.06
N ARG A 491 18.68 -20.66 -11.39
CA ARG A 491 17.66 -21.72 -11.26
C ARG A 491 17.97 -22.95 -12.11
N LYS A 492 18.56 -22.79 -13.30
CA LYS A 492 18.99 -23.93 -14.13
C LYS A 492 20.16 -24.66 -13.48
N LEU A 493 21.16 -23.93 -13.00
CA LEU A 493 22.32 -24.50 -12.32
C LEU A 493 21.94 -25.22 -11.04
N GLN A 494 21.00 -24.66 -10.25
CA GLN A 494 20.44 -25.32 -9.07
C GLN A 494 19.81 -26.67 -9.43
N ARG A 495 18.91 -26.72 -10.42
CA ARG A 495 18.32 -27.99 -10.87
C ARG A 495 19.38 -29.01 -11.31
N THR A 496 20.39 -28.58 -12.07
CA THR A 496 21.47 -29.50 -12.47
C THR A 496 22.31 -29.97 -11.28
N ASN A 497 22.48 -29.14 -10.26
CA ASN A 497 23.18 -29.51 -9.04
C ASN A 497 22.36 -30.52 -8.24
N ASP A 498 21.06 -30.29 -8.08
CA ASP A 498 20.13 -31.24 -7.44
C ASP A 498 20.15 -32.60 -8.15
N GLU A 499 20.10 -32.61 -9.49
CA GLU A 499 20.21 -33.84 -10.31
C GLU A 499 21.55 -34.57 -10.14
N LEU A 500 22.67 -33.83 -10.03
CA LEU A 500 23.99 -34.40 -9.77
C LEU A 500 24.09 -34.92 -8.32
N GLN A 501 23.46 -34.25 -7.37
CA GLN A 501 23.44 -34.63 -5.97
C GLN A 501 22.63 -35.93 -5.77
N GLU A 502 21.47 -36.06 -6.41
CA GLU A 502 20.71 -37.31 -6.48
C GLU A 502 21.53 -38.46 -7.09
N GLN A 503 22.32 -38.18 -8.13
CA GLN A 503 23.23 -39.18 -8.71
C GLN A 503 24.34 -39.59 -7.74
N VAL A 504 24.92 -38.64 -7.02
CA VAL A 504 25.94 -38.91 -5.99
C VAL A 504 25.35 -39.75 -4.87
N GLU A 505 24.17 -39.41 -4.35
CA GLU A 505 23.47 -40.17 -3.32
C GLU A 505 23.17 -41.60 -3.79
N SER A 506 22.67 -41.76 -5.02
CA SER A 506 22.45 -43.07 -5.64
C SER A 506 23.72 -43.92 -5.72
N LEU A 507 24.84 -43.31 -6.16
CA LEU A 507 26.14 -43.97 -6.20
C LEU A 507 26.68 -44.28 -4.79
N GLN A 508 26.47 -43.40 -3.81
CA GLN A 508 26.82 -43.66 -2.41
C GLN A 508 26.06 -44.86 -1.85
N VAL A 509 24.75 -44.98 -2.13
CA VAL A 509 23.96 -46.15 -1.74
C VAL A 509 24.48 -47.43 -2.41
N GLN A 510 24.82 -47.37 -3.71
CA GLN A 510 25.44 -48.50 -4.40
C GLN A 510 26.79 -48.88 -3.78
N LEU A 511 27.63 -47.91 -3.44
CA LEU A 511 28.88 -48.12 -2.74
C LEU A 511 28.67 -48.74 -1.35
N GLN A 512 27.70 -48.28 -0.58
CA GLN A 512 27.34 -48.86 0.71
C GLN A 512 26.88 -50.31 0.56
N HIS A 513 26.07 -50.64 -0.46
CA HIS A 513 25.68 -52.01 -0.76
C HIS A 513 26.88 -52.89 -1.15
N LEU A 514 27.80 -52.37 -1.97
CA LEU A 514 29.03 -53.07 -2.32
C LEU A 514 29.95 -53.25 -1.13
N GLN A 515 30.14 -52.22 -0.30
CA GLN A 515 30.89 -52.30 0.95
C GLN A 515 30.25 -53.27 1.93
N THR A 516 28.92 -53.32 2.02
CA THR A 516 28.19 -54.29 2.84
C THR A 516 28.41 -55.71 2.30
N ARG A 517 28.30 -55.91 0.99
CA ARG A 517 28.61 -57.21 0.35
C ARG A 517 30.06 -57.63 0.55
N MET A 518 31.00 -56.68 0.47
CA MET A 518 32.42 -56.93 0.75
C MET A 518 32.69 -57.15 2.23
N ARG A 519 32.03 -56.45 3.16
CA ARG A 519 32.11 -56.73 4.60
C ARG A 519 31.47 -58.08 4.94
N SER A 520 30.44 -58.50 4.24
CA SER A 520 29.86 -59.85 4.39
C SER A 520 30.78 -60.92 3.76
N SER A 521 31.56 -60.60 2.73
CA SER A 521 32.55 -61.52 2.13
C SER A 521 33.89 -61.56 2.88
N VAL A 522 34.32 -60.44 3.47
CA VAL A 522 35.54 -60.27 4.27
C VAL A 522 35.28 -60.59 5.74
N GLY A 523 34.05 -60.42 6.24
CA GLY A 523 33.60 -60.85 7.58
C GLY A 523 33.47 -62.38 7.72
N ALA A 524 33.53 -63.12 6.61
CA ALA A 524 33.83 -64.55 6.61
C ALA A 524 35.32 -64.85 6.89
N ARG A 525 36.18 -63.83 6.99
CA ARG A 525 37.60 -63.91 7.34
C ARG A 525 38.05 -62.72 8.21
N ARG A 526 37.78 -62.84 9.50
CA ARG A 526 38.35 -62.12 10.67
C ARG A 526 37.53 -60.98 11.28
N SER A 527 37.55 -61.06 12.60
CA SER A 527 36.96 -60.31 13.70
C SER A 527 37.27 -58.80 13.73
N PRO A 528 36.59 -58.03 14.63
CA PRO A 528 36.52 -56.58 14.62
C PRO A 528 37.55 -55.93 15.56
N SER A 529 38.04 -54.73 15.23
CA SER A 529 38.53 -53.78 16.23
C SER A 529 38.48 -52.32 15.76
N LEU A 530 37.88 -51.49 16.63
CA LEU A 530 38.33 -50.18 17.11
C LEU A 530 38.53 -48.99 16.14
N HIS A 531 37.66 -48.00 16.38
CA HIS A 531 37.94 -46.59 16.70
C HIS A 531 38.75 -45.67 15.78
N GLN A 532 38.23 -44.43 15.70
CA GLN A 532 38.91 -43.15 15.41
C GLN A 532 39.22 -42.93 13.91
N GLU A 533 38.95 -41.81 13.26
CA GLU A 533 38.84 -40.40 13.67
C GLU A 533 37.79 -39.66 12.82
N GLU A 534 37.18 -38.63 13.43
CA GLU A 534 36.52 -37.54 12.71
C GLU A 534 37.58 -36.71 11.97
N GLU A 535 37.33 -36.38 10.70
CA GLU A 535 37.87 -35.18 10.06
C GLU A 535 36.73 -34.40 9.42
N GLN A 536 36.45 -33.25 10.04
CA GLN A 536 35.90 -32.01 9.51
C GLN A 536 36.07 -31.80 7.99
N SER A 537 35.02 -31.30 7.34
CA SER A 537 35.07 -29.95 6.75
C SER A 537 33.67 -29.48 6.34
N ASP A 538 33.18 -28.47 7.07
CA ASP A 538 32.21 -27.52 6.58
C ASP A 538 32.74 -26.85 5.30
N GLU A 539 31.89 -26.69 4.29
CA GLU A 539 32.08 -25.63 3.28
C GLU A 539 30.73 -25.22 2.68
N ASP A 540 29.93 -24.50 3.47
CA ASP A 540 28.79 -23.70 2.99
C ASP A 540 29.04 -22.23 3.36
N THR A 541 29.58 -21.42 2.43
CA THR A 541 29.15 -20.02 2.15
C THR A 541 29.87 -19.44 0.92
N TYR A 542 29.16 -19.23 -0.19
CA TYR A 542 28.68 -17.91 -0.65
C TYR A 542 27.78 -18.01 -1.89
#